data_AF-A0A4V1ZKH6-F1
#
_entry.id   AF-A0A4V1ZKH6-F1
#
_cell.length_a   1.000
_cell.length_b   1.000
_cell.length_c   1.000
_cell.angle_alpha   90.00
_cell.angle_beta   90.00
_cell.angle_gamma   90.00
#
_symmetry.space_group_name_H-M   'P 1'
#
loop_
_entity.id
_entity.type
_entity.pdbx_description
1 polymer ?
#
loop_
_entity_poly.entity_id
_entity_poly.type
_entity_poly.pdbx_seq_one_letter_code
_entity_poly.pdbx_strand_id
1 'polypeptide(L)'
;MLPKQYLCFRAHTPPAIDGKLESAAWDSAPWTDEFVDIEGDKKPAPRFKTRVKMLWDEQYLYIGAQMEEPQVWGTLTKRDSVIFYDNDFEVFIDPDGDNHNYYEFELNALNTIWDLRLPIPYRDGGGAINEWDVLDIKTAVHIDGTINDARVTDKGWSVEMAIPWRALGEFAKCPAPPRDGDQWRINFSRVEWDIETQGEKITKIPNRPEHNWVWSPQGVIDMHQPERWGYIQFCMKEDATFRPDASAPTRDFLMQTYHAQKGFKDRTGAPATSFEQLGIAVPDSLIEPRLTIENGDFIASAAFIEPPTEGGPASKGVLRRLNVRGDSLLWFS
;
A
#
# COMPACT_ATOMS: atom_id res chain seq x y z
N MET A 1 -14.86 2.91 -3.23
CA MET A 1 -14.55 1.58 -2.69
C MET A 1 -13.90 1.79 -1.34
N LEU A 2 -14.22 0.96 -0.34
CA LEU A 2 -13.59 1.07 0.98
C LEU A 2 -12.22 0.36 0.94
N PRO A 3 -11.19 0.92 1.60
CA PRO A 3 -9.94 0.22 1.85
C PRO A 3 -10.13 -1.19 2.40
N LYS A 4 -9.38 -2.15 1.87
CA LYS A 4 -9.34 -3.51 2.44
C LYS A 4 -8.64 -3.52 3.80
N GLN A 5 -8.89 -4.56 4.59
CA GLN A 5 -8.41 -4.69 5.97
C GLN A 5 -7.76 -6.05 6.16
N TYR A 6 -6.70 -6.11 6.95
CA TYR A 6 -5.97 -7.35 7.25
C TYR A 6 -5.46 -7.35 8.70
N LEU A 7 -5.57 -8.50 9.37
CA LEU A 7 -5.00 -8.72 10.71
C LEU A 7 -3.63 -9.36 10.56
N CYS A 8 -2.58 -8.59 10.83
CA CYS A 8 -1.20 -9.05 10.78
C CYS A 8 -0.80 -9.61 12.14
N PHE A 9 -0.82 -10.94 12.27
CA PHE A 9 -0.51 -11.62 13.53
C PHE A 9 0.99 -11.71 13.75
N ARG A 10 1.39 -11.65 15.02
CA ARG A 10 2.77 -11.88 15.40
C ARG A 10 3.14 -13.36 15.18
N ALA A 11 4.25 -13.61 14.52
CA ALA A 11 4.77 -14.95 14.27
C ALA A 11 5.34 -15.54 15.57
N HIS A 12 4.93 -16.76 15.91
CA HIS A 12 5.52 -17.51 17.04
C HIS A 12 6.95 -17.97 16.74
N THR A 13 7.23 -18.26 15.47
CA THR A 13 8.57 -18.57 14.95
C THR A 13 8.75 -17.80 13.64
N PRO A 14 9.91 -17.16 13.40
CA PRO A 14 10.20 -16.51 12.13
C PRO A 14 10.04 -17.46 10.94
N PRO A 15 9.36 -17.08 9.85
CA PRO A 15 9.37 -17.86 8.62
C PRO A 15 10.79 -17.91 8.04
N ALA A 16 11.15 -19.06 7.45
CA ALA A 16 12.30 -19.12 6.55
C ALA A 16 11.97 -18.32 5.29
N ILE A 17 12.96 -17.57 4.77
CA ILE A 17 12.81 -16.80 3.53
C ILE A 17 13.55 -17.57 2.44
N ASP A 18 12.87 -18.52 1.82
CA ASP A 18 13.39 -19.43 0.78
C ASP A 18 12.52 -19.46 -0.50
N GLY A 19 11.49 -18.61 -0.53
CA GLY A 19 10.53 -18.42 -1.60
C GLY A 19 9.31 -19.34 -1.46
N LYS A 20 9.30 -20.29 -0.53
CA LYS A 20 8.27 -21.32 -0.42
C LYS A 20 7.38 -21.06 0.80
N LEU A 21 6.14 -20.67 0.53
CA LEU A 21 5.11 -20.34 1.53
C LEU A 21 4.57 -21.57 2.30
N GLU A 22 5.45 -22.52 2.64
CA GLU A 22 5.14 -23.85 3.20
C GLU A 22 5.53 -23.96 4.69
N SER A 23 6.09 -22.90 5.29
CA SER A 23 6.47 -22.91 6.70
C SER A 23 5.23 -22.90 7.61
N ALA A 24 5.36 -23.51 8.80
CA ALA A 24 4.29 -23.50 9.80
C ALA A 24 3.88 -22.07 10.23
N ALA A 25 4.79 -21.11 10.13
CA ALA A 25 4.45 -19.70 10.36
C ALA A 25 3.43 -19.23 9.32
N TRP A 26 3.67 -19.49 8.03
CA TRP A 26 2.73 -19.13 6.96
C TRP A 26 1.40 -19.83 7.07
N ASP A 27 1.35 -21.09 7.49
CA ASP A 27 0.08 -21.81 7.69
C ASP A 27 -0.86 -21.12 8.68
N SER A 28 -0.32 -20.40 9.66
CA SER A 28 -1.09 -19.63 10.65
C SER A 28 -1.55 -18.25 10.17
N ALA A 29 -0.96 -17.72 9.09
CA ALA A 29 -1.33 -16.42 8.55
C ALA A 29 -2.55 -16.53 7.61
N PRO A 30 -3.58 -15.68 7.77
CA PRO A 30 -4.71 -15.66 6.84
C PRO A 30 -4.26 -15.17 5.46
N TRP A 31 -4.91 -15.65 4.40
CA TRP A 31 -4.75 -15.02 3.08
C TRP A 31 -5.52 -13.70 3.02
N THR A 32 -5.00 -12.73 2.29
CA THR A 32 -5.82 -11.65 1.74
C THR A 32 -6.87 -12.22 0.78
N ASP A 33 -7.88 -11.42 0.46
CA ASP A 33 -8.63 -11.62 -0.78
C ASP A 33 -7.69 -11.66 -2.00
N GLU A 34 -8.17 -12.28 -3.08
CA GLU A 34 -7.52 -12.23 -4.39
C GLU A 34 -7.45 -10.78 -4.91
N PHE A 35 -6.41 -10.48 -5.67
CA PHE A 35 -6.22 -9.18 -6.30
C PHE A 35 -7.31 -8.92 -7.34
N VAL A 36 -7.62 -7.65 -7.53
CA VAL A 36 -8.56 -7.14 -8.53
C VAL A 36 -7.84 -6.13 -9.42
N ASP A 37 -8.46 -5.71 -10.52
CA ASP A 37 -7.93 -4.58 -11.28
C ASP A 37 -7.89 -3.31 -10.40
N ILE A 38 -6.86 -2.47 -10.57
CA ILE A 38 -6.69 -1.21 -9.82
C ILE A 38 -7.89 -0.26 -9.96
N GLU A 39 -8.61 -0.31 -11.08
CA GLU A 39 -9.83 0.45 -11.33
C GLU A 39 -11.09 -0.20 -10.72
N GLY A 40 -10.95 -1.34 -10.06
CA GLY A 40 -12.01 -2.13 -9.45
C GLY A 40 -12.97 -2.73 -10.48
N ASP A 41 -14.27 -2.74 -10.17
CA ASP A 41 -15.32 -3.36 -11.01
C ASP A 41 -15.53 -2.69 -12.38
N LYS A 42 -14.80 -1.61 -12.69
CA LYS A 42 -14.78 -1.00 -14.03
C LYS A 42 -14.09 -1.90 -15.06
N LYS A 43 -13.30 -2.87 -14.61
CA LYS A 43 -12.50 -3.79 -15.42
C LYS A 43 -12.83 -5.24 -15.03
N PRO A 44 -12.59 -6.22 -15.92
CA PRO A 44 -12.73 -7.62 -15.57
C PRO A 44 -11.75 -8.01 -14.44
N ALA A 45 -12.09 -9.06 -13.70
CA ALA A 45 -11.18 -9.64 -12.72
C ALA A 45 -9.87 -10.13 -13.39
N PRO A 46 -8.73 -10.07 -12.69
CA PRO A 46 -7.46 -10.62 -13.14
C PRO A 46 -7.59 -12.05 -13.66
N ARG A 47 -6.90 -12.35 -14.77
CA ARG A 47 -6.89 -13.69 -15.35
C ARG A 47 -6.08 -14.70 -14.52
N PHE A 48 -5.19 -14.21 -13.65
CA PHE A 48 -4.34 -15.03 -12.80
C PHE A 48 -4.48 -14.61 -11.35
N LYS A 49 -4.66 -15.57 -10.46
CA LYS A 49 -4.87 -15.29 -9.05
C LYS A 49 -3.58 -14.80 -8.41
N THR A 50 -3.71 -13.74 -7.62
CA THR A 50 -2.64 -13.22 -6.78
C THR A 50 -3.21 -12.94 -5.39
N ARG A 51 -2.50 -13.36 -4.34
CA ARG A 51 -2.91 -13.18 -2.93
C ARG A 51 -1.69 -13.15 -2.01
N VAL A 52 -1.84 -12.54 -0.85
CA VAL A 52 -0.74 -12.24 0.07
C VAL A 52 -1.05 -12.75 1.49
N LYS A 53 0.00 -13.13 2.22
CA LYS A 53 0.03 -13.35 3.67
C LYS A 53 0.98 -12.36 4.31
N MET A 54 0.65 -11.91 5.52
CA MET A 54 1.52 -11.05 6.30
C MET A 54 1.63 -11.55 7.73
N LEU A 55 2.83 -11.46 8.27
CA LEU A 55 3.15 -11.74 9.68
C LEU A 55 4.13 -10.68 10.17
N TRP A 56 4.37 -10.63 11.47
CA TRP A 56 5.43 -9.80 12.01
C TRP A 56 6.10 -10.40 13.24
N ASP A 57 7.29 -9.92 13.58
CA ASP A 57 7.92 -10.16 14.89
C ASP A 57 8.64 -8.90 15.38
N GLU A 58 9.48 -9.01 16.40
CA GLU A 58 10.29 -7.90 16.92
C GLU A 58 11.26 -7.27 15.91
N GLN A 59 11.62 -7.99 14.85
CA GLN A 59 12.69 -7.61 13.93
C GLN A 59 12.18 -7.26 12.53
N TYR A 60 11.15 -7.95 12.04
CA TYR A 60 10.70 -7.85 10.66
C TYR A 60 9.18 -7.75 10.53
N LEU A 61 8.75 -7.05 9.47
CA LEU A 61 7.51 -7.32 8.78
C LEU A 61 7.76 -8.43 7.74
N TYR A 62 6.96 -9.48 7.77
CA TYR A 62 7.02 -10.58 6.82
C TYR A 62 5.88 -10.49 5.80
N ILE A 63 6.20 -10.66 4.52
CA ILE A 63 5.23 -10.63 3.42
C ILE A 63 5.48 -11.86 2.55
N GLY A 64 4.41 -12.60 2.27
CA GLY A 64 4.44 -13.78 1.42
C GLY A 64 3.37 -13.68 0.33
N ALA A 65 3.76 -13.63 -0.94
CA ALA A 65 2.85 -13.51 -2.07
C ALA A 65 2.85 -14.78 -2.92
N GLN A 66 1.66 -15.20 -3.36
CA GLN A 66 1.48 -16.30 -4.31
C GLN A 66 0.81 -15.75 -5.57
N MET A 67 1.40 -16.02 -6.72
CA MET A 67 0.94 -15.57 -8.03
C MET A 67 0.84 -16.76 -8.97
N GLU A 68 -0.35 -17.05 -9.47
CA GLU A 68 -0.53 -17.94 -10.61
C GLU A 68 0.09 -17.28 -11.85
N GLU A 69 0.85 -18.03 -12.62
CA GLU A 69 1.46 -17.55 -13.86
C GLU A 69 1.80 -18.76 -14.74
N PRO A 70 1.09 -18.99 -15.86
CA PRO A 70 1.39 -20.10 -16.76
C PRO A 70 2.66 -19.89 -17.60
N GLN A 71 3.22 -18.69 -17.65
CA GLN A 71 4.39 -18.31 -18.44
C GLN A 71 5.28 -17.33 -17.65
N VAL A 72 6.06 -17.86 -16.70
CA VAL A 72 6.88 -17.02 -15.82
C VAL A 72 8.00 -16.37 -16.63
N TRP A 73 8.05 -15.04 -16.60
CA TRP A 73 8.95 -14.24 -17.41
C TRP A 73 9.65 -13.16 -16.59
N GLY A 74 10.92 -12.94 -16.86
CA GLY A 74 11.72 -11.87 -16.25
C GLY A 74 13.07 -11.71 -16.95
N THR A 75 13.53 -10.48 -17.11
CA THR A 75 14.75 -10.14 -17.85
C THR A 75 15.71 -9.25 -17.06
N LEU A 76 15.19 -8.49 -16.09
CA LEU A 76 15.96 -7.56 -15.28
C LEU A 76 16.68 -8.31 -14.15
N THR A 77 18.00 -8.17 -14.09
CA THR A 77 18.87 -8.87 -13.13
C THR A 77 19.69 -7.93 -12.24
N LYS A 78 19.68 -6.64 -12.56
CA LYS A 78 20.47 -5.64 -11.84
C LYS A 78 19.58 -4.98 -10.77
N ARG A 79 20.03 -5.00 -9.52
CA ARG A 79 19.41 -4.23 -8.42
C ARG A 79 19.20 -2.77 -8.85
N ASP A 80 18.07 -2.19 -8.44
CA ASP A 80 17.65 -0.82 -8.75
C ASP A 80 17.43 -0.58 -10.26
N SER A 81 17.10 -1.64 -10.99
CA SER A 81 16.46 -1.47 -12.31
C SER A 81 15.02 -1.03 -12.09
N VAL A 82 14.45 -0.29 -13.03
CA VAL A 82 13.01 0.01 -13.04
C VAL A 82 12.27 -1.31 -13.32
N ILE A 83 11.74 -1.98 -12.28
CA ILE A 83 11.37 -3.40 -12.33
C ILE A 83 10.07 -3.64 -13.11
N PHE A 84 9.11 -2.70 -13.07
CA PHE A 84 7.84 -2.80 -13.80
C PHE A 84 7.96 -3.01 -15.32
N TYR A 85 9.15 -2.97 -15.94
CA TYR A 85 9.33 -3.38 -17.33
C TYR A 85 9.26 -4.91 -17.53
N ASP A 86 9.46 -5.70 -16.47
CA ASP A 86 9.11 -7.12 -16.36
C ASP A 86 7.70 -7.28 -15.74
N ASN A 87 7.21 -8.53 -15.63
CA ASN A 87 6.15 -8.82 -14.66
C ASN A 87 6.75 -8.81 -13.24
N ASP A 88 6.07 -8.20 -12.29
CA ASP A 88 6.59 -8.03 -10.94
C ASP A 88 5.52 -8.08 -9.84
N PHE A 89 6.01 -8.02 -8.61
CA PHE A 89 5.23 -7.86 -7.41
C PHE A 89 5.73 -6.65 -6.65
N GLU A 90 4.81 -5.78 -6.26
CA GLU A 90 5.10 -4.51 -5.63
C GLU A 90 4.46 -4.43 -4.24
N VAL A 91 5.17 -3.82 -3.28
CA VAL A 91 4.71 -3.56 -1.91
C VAL A 91 4.79 -2.07 -1.63
N PHE A 92 3.70 -1.49 -1.14
CA PHE A 92 3.59 -0.07 -0.82
C PHE A 92 3.21 0.12 0.64
N ILE A 93 3.98 0.90 1.42
CA ILE A 93 3.77 1.05 2.88
C ILE A 93 3.82 2.51 3.29
N ASP A 94 2.74 3.01 3.89
CA ASP A 94 2.66 4.31 4.57
C ASP A 94 2.38 4.05 6.07
N PRO A 95 3.40 4.11 6.94
CA PRO A 95 3.30 3.68 8.33
C PRO A 95 2.32 4.48 9.20
N ASP A 96 2.29 5.81 9.10
CA ASP A 96 1.40 6.66 9.91
C ASP A 96 0.15 7.14 9.16
N GLY A 97 0.07 6.81 7.87
CA GLY A 97 -1.05 7.19 7.01
C GLY A 97 -1.09 8.69 6.76
N ASP A 98 0.06 9.38 6.75
CA ASP A 98 0.14 10.82 6.49
C ASP A 98 0.20 11.17 4.98
N ASN A 99 0.17 10.15 4.12
CA ASN A 99 0.35 10.18 2.66
C ASN A 99 1.78 10.54 2.20
N HIS A 100 2.72 10.68 3.12
CA HIS A 100 4.09 11.12 2.89
C HIS A 100 5.08 10.12 3.46
N ASN A 101 6.34 10.24 3.04
CA ASN A 101 7.44 9.37 3.47
C ASN A 101 7.10 7.87 3.41
N TYR A 102 6.36 7.47 2.39
CA TYR A 102 5.99 6.08 2.19
C TYR A 102 7.05 5.35 1.37
N TYR A 103 6.99 4.03 1.45
CA TYR A 103 7.98 3.13 0.88
C TYR A 103 7.37 2.29 -0.23
N GLU A 104 8.20 1.95 -1.21
CA GLU A 104 7.86 1.08 -2.32
C GLU A 104 8.98 0.07 -2.52
N PHE A 105 8.58 -1.17 -2.82
CA PHE A 105 9.47 -2.30 -3.08
C PHE A 105 8.93 -3.06 -4.28
N GLU A 106 9.74 -3.26 -5.31
CA GLU A 106 9.40 -4.05 -6.49
C GLU A 106 10.33 -5.27 -6.59
N LEU A 107 9.76 -6.43 -6.93
CA LEU A 107 10.50 -7.66 -7.18
C LEU A 107 9.95 -8.38 -8.40
N ASN A 108 10.82 -8.75 -9.34
CA ASN A 108 10.45 -9.65 -10.42
C ASN A 108 10.68 -11.13 -10.05
N ALA A 109 10.30 -12.03 -10.96
CA ALA A 109 10.48 -13.47 -10.79
C ALA A 109 11.95 -13.94 -10.68
N LEU A 110 12.93 -13.08 -10.99
CA LEU A 110 14.36 -13.35 -10.82
C LEU A 110 14.88 -12.94 -9.43
N ASN A 111 14.00 -12.48 -8.53
CA ASN A 111 14.35 -11.90 -7.23
C ASN A 111 15.23 -10.65 -7.34
N THR A 112 15.11 -9.90 -8.44
CA THR A 112 15.74 -8.59 -8.59
C THR A 112 14.89 -7.56 -7.88
N ILE A 113 15.50 -6.81 -6.95
CA ILE A 113 14.81 -5.84 -6.10
C ILE A 113 15.08 -4.43 -6.60
N TRP A 114 14.06 -3.58 -6.51
CA TRP A 114 14.17 -2.13 -6.46
C TRP A 114 13.37 -1.62 -5.28
N ASP A 115 13.98 -0.75 -4.48
CA ASP A 115 13.38 -0.16 -3.30
C ASP A 115 13.60 1.35 -3.29
N LEU A 116 12.58 2.06 -2.86
CA LEU A 116 12.59 3.51 -2.86
C LEU A 116 11.66 4.11 -1.80
N ARG A 117 11.86 5.39 -1.56
CA ARG A 117 11.03 6.19 -0.66
C ARG A 117 10.47 7.40 -1.39
N LEU A 118 9.22 7.74 -1.10
CA LEU A 118 8.57 8.92 -1.63
C LEU A 118 8.23 9.88 -0.47
N PRO A 119 8.95 11.01 -0.34
CA PRO A 119 8.62 12.02 0.68
C PRO A 119 7.27 12.68 0.45
N ILE A 120 6.87 12.84 -0.81
CA ILE A 120 5.63 13.48 -1.28
C ILE A 120 5.13 12.65 -2.47
N PRO A 121 3.80 12.44 -2.66
CA PRO A 121 3.28 11.78 -3.86
C PRO A 121 3.66 12.47 -5.17
N TYR A 122 3.82 11.70 -6.25
CA TYR A 122 4.15 12.25 -7.59
C TYR A 122 3.14 13.30 -8.08
N ARG A 123 1.84 13.05 -7.88
CA ARG A 123 0.75 13.97 -8.25
C ARG A 123 0.78 15.32 -7.53
N ASP A 124 1.57 15.40 -6.46
CA ASP A 124 1.78 16.57 -5.63
C ASP A 124 3.17 17.19 -5.80
N GLY A 125 3.87 16.81 -6.88
CA GLY A 125 5.18 17.35 -7.23
C GLY A 125 6.35 16.69 -6.50
N GLY A 126 6.09 15.56 -5.82
CA GLY A 126 7.12 14.73 -5.23
C GLY A 126 7.88 13.89 -6.26
N GLY A 127 8.89 13.17 -5.77
CA GLY A 127 9.68 12.25 -6.56
C GLY A 127 10.29 11.15 -5.71
N ALA A 128 10.53 10.00 -6.32
CA ALA A 128 11.25 8.90 -5.71
C ALA A 128 12.67 9.29 -5.31
N ILE A 129 13.05 8.85 -4.10
CA ILE A 129 14.44 8.78 -3.67
C ILE A 129 14.87 7.33 -3.84
N ASN A 130 15.54 7.07 -4.96
CA ASN A 130 16.04 5.74 -5.35
C ASN A 130 17.33 5.39 -4.61
N GLU A 131 18.00 6.37 -4.00
CA GLU A 131 19.21 6.16 -3.22
C GLU A 131 18.91 5.64 -1.80
N TRP A 132 17.65 5.60 -1.40
CA TRP A 132 17.24 4.98 -0.14
C TRP A 132 17.18 3.46 -0.34
N ASP A 133 17.96 2.74 0.46
CA ASP A 133 18.16 1.29 0.34
C ASP A 133 17.84 0.61 1.67
N VAL A 134 17.05 -0.46 1.62
CA VAL A 134 16.64 -1.24 2.78
C VAL A 134 17.74 -2.21 3.16
N LEU A 135 18.61 -1.72 4.03
CA LEU A 135 19.67 -2.52 4.63
C LEU A 135 19.11 -3.76 5.33
N ASP A 136 19.71 -4.92 5.05
CA ASP A 136 19.40 -6.22 5.65
C ASP A 136 18.00 -6.78 5.31
N ILE A 137 17.35 -6.29 4.24
CA ILE A 137 16.18 -6.97 3.67
C ILE A 137 16.54 -8.40 3.26
N LYS A 138 15.64 -9.34 3.54
CA LYS A 138 15.74 -10.72 3.03
C LYS A 138 14.60 -10.93 2.05
N THR A 139 14.92 -11.44 0.87
CA THR A 139 13.92 -11.79 -0.13
C THR A 139 14.25 -13.12 -0.78
N ALA A 140 13.23 -13.84 -1.18
CA ALA A 140 13.38 -15.05 -1.96
C ALA A 140 12.20 -15.22 -2.91
N VAL A 141 12.49 -15.78 -4.08
CA VAL A 141 11.48 -16.16 -5.08
C VAL A 141 11.57 -17.66 -5.32
N HIS A 142 10.41 -18.31 -5.36
CA HIS A 142 10.28 -19.68 -5.85
C HIS A 142 9.41 -19.70 -7.11
N ILE A 143 9.80 -20.53 -8.08
CA ILE A 143 9.08 -20.73 -9.34
C ILE A 143 8.66 -22.20 -9.40
N ASP A 144 7.35 -22.45 -9.48
CA ASP A 144 6.79 -23.78 -9.74
C ASP A 144 6.66 -23.92 -11.26
N GLY A 145 7.81 -24.12 -11.90
CA GLY A 145 7.94 -23.96 -13.34
C GLY A 145 9.38 -23.81 -13.83
N THR A 146 9.54 -23.26 -15.04
CA THR A 146 10.83 -22.93 -15.66
C THR A 146 10.75 -21.54 -16.28
N ILE A 147 11.34 -20.56 -15.58
CA ILE A 147 11.34 -19.16 -16.03
C ILE A 147 11.91 -19.01 -17.46
N ASN A 148 11.29 -18.12 -18.23
CA ASN A 148 11.68 -17.76 -19.59
C ASN A 148 11.67 -18.93 -20.59
N ASP A 149 10.94 -20.02 -20.32
CA ASP A 149 10.77 -21.13 -21.27
C ASP A 149 9.31 -21.29 -21.69
N ALA A 150 8.99 -20.73 -22.85
CA ALA A 150 7.64 -20.77 -23.42
C ALA A 150 7.09 -22.18 -23.72
N ARG A 151 7.94 -23.22 -23.66
CA ARG A 151 7.52 -24.62 -23.88
C ARG A 151 6.92 -25.25 -22.63
N VAL A 152 7.18 -24.66 -21.48
CA VAL A 152 6.66 -25.12 -20.19
C VAL A 152 5.41 -24.33 -19.86
N THR A 153 4.42 -25.01 -19.28
CA THR A 153 3.29 -24.34 -18.63
C THR A 153 3.57 -24.38 -17.14
N ASP A 154 3.90 -23.21 -16.60
CA ASP A 154 4.21 -23.05 -15.19
C ASP A 154 2.92 -23.08 -14.35
N LYS A 155 3.03 -23.31 -13.04
CA LYS A 155 1.91 -23.05 -12.12
C LYS A 155 1.93 -21.63 -11.59
N GLY A 156 3.13 -21.07 -11.44
CA GLY A 156 3.33 -19.70 -11.00
C GLY A 156 4.61 -19.51 -10.21
N TRP A 157 4.61 -18.47 -9.41
CA TRP A 157 5.75 -18.08 -8.58
C TRP A 157 5.27 -17.49 -7.25
N SER A 158 6.17 -17.50 -6.27
CA SER A 158 5.94 -16.94 -4.96
C SER A 158 7.11 -16.08 -4.51
N VAL A 159 6.80 -15.05 -3.75
CA VAL A 159 7.74 -14.10 -3.17
C VAL A 159 7.64 -14.21 -1.65
N GLU A 160 8.78 -14.19 -0.98
CA GLU A 160 8.88 -13.98 0.45
C GLU A 160 9.78 -12.78 0.74
N MET A 161 9.37 -11.92 1.66
CA MET A 161 10.14 -10.78 2.14
C MET A 161 10.15 -10.76 3.66
N ALA A 162 11.31 -10.46 4.25
CA ALA A 162 11.44 -10.01 5.62
C ALA A 162 12.04 -8.60 5.62
N ILE A 163 11.21 -7.60 5.91
CA ILE A 163 11.56 -6.18 5.85
C ILE A 163 11.87 -5.70 7.28
N PRO A 164 13.10 -5.28 7.59
CA PRO A 164 13.47 -4.88 8.94
C PRO A 164 12.71 -3.65 9.42
N TRP A 165 12.24 -3.66 10.66
CA TRP A 165 11.60 -2.49 11.27
C TRP A 165 12.51 -1.27 11.34
N ARG A 166 13.83 -1.49 11.41
CA ARG A 166 14.81 -0.40 11.40
C ARG A 166 14.72 0.45 10.13
N ALA A 167 14.43 -0.17 8.98
CA ALA A 167 14.30 0.56 7.72
C ALA A 167 12.93 1.27 7.63
N LEU A 168 11.84 0.54 7.93
CA LEU A 168 10.49 1.10 7.93
C LEU A 168 10.30 2.20 8.99
N GLY A 169 11.05 2.13 10.09
CA GLY A 169 10.99 3.11 11.18
C GLY A 169 11.77 4.40 10.94
N GLU A 170 12.57 4.50 9.86
CA GLU A 170 13.44 5.66 9.63
C GLU A 170 12.63 6.95 9.45
N PHE A 171 11.45 6.86 8.83
CA PHE A 171 10.58 8.01 8.55
C PHE A 171 9.13 7.85 9.01
N ALA A 172 8.75 6.70 9.59
CA ALA A 172 7.38 6.35 9.96
C ALA A 172 6.66 7.29 10.94
N LYS A 173 7.39 8.15 11.69
CA LYS A 173 6.86 9.00 12.80
C LYS A 173 5.96 8.28 13.82
N CYS A 174 5.92 6.95 13.79
CA CYS A 174 5.16 6.07 14.64
C CYS A 174 6.06 4.89 15.08
N PRO A 175 5.62 4.05 16.05
CA PRO A 175 6.42 2.91 16.50
C PRO A 175 6.71 1.88 15.39
N ALA A 176 7.98 1.50 15.24
CA ALA A 176 8.45 0.39 14.42
C ALA A 176 9.52 -0.40 15.21
N PRO A 177 9.24 -1.63 15.72
CA PRO A 177 8.02 -2.41 15.51
C PRO A 177 6.75 -1.75 16.07
N PRO A 178 5.59 -2.04 15.45
CA PRO A 178 4.29 -1.56 15.90
C PRO A 178 3.86 -2.21 17.22
N ARG A 179 2.94 -1.54 17.93
CA ARG A 179 2.29 -2.07 19.14
C ARG A 179 1.03 -2.85 18.76
N ASP A 180 0.52 -3.64 19.72
CA ASP A 180 -0.75 -4.33 19.55
C ASP A 180 -1.89 -3.34 19.24
N GLY A 181 -2.55 -3.56 18.10
CA GLY A 181 -3.63 -2.71 17.60
C GLY A 181 -3.19 -1.48 16.80
N ASP A 182 -1.89 -1.20 16.68
CA ASP A 182 -1.41 -0.16 15.75
C ASP A 182 -1.81 -0.54 14.31
N GLN A 183 -2.10 0.48 13.50
CA GLN A 183 -2.54 0.30 12.12
C GLN A 183 -1.69 1.10 11.16
N TRP A 184 -1.23 0.45 10.10
CA TRP A 184 -0.48 1.07 9.01
C TRP A 184 -1.26 0.94 7.70
N ARG A 185 -0.94 1.81 6.74
CA ARG A 185 -1.47 1.74 5.38
C ARG A 185 -0.54 0.90 4.54
N ILE A 186 -1.10 -0.07 3.82
CA ILE A 186 -0.31 -0.94 2.93
C ILE A 186 -1.13 -1.34 1.71
N ASN A 187 -0.48 -1.48 0.57
CA ASN A 187 -1.07 -2.11 -0.59
C ASN A 187 -0.04 -2.95 -1.33
N PHE A 188 -0.55 -3.73 -2.27
CA PHE A 188 0.22 -4.59 -3.12
C PHE A 188 -0.22 -4.41 -4.55
N SER A 189 0.72 -4.47 -5.48
CA SER A 189 0.44 -4.54 -6.92
C SER A 189 1.12 -5.77 -7.51
N ARG A 190 0.56 -6.23 -8.61
CA ARG A 190 1.22 -7.06 -9.60
C ARG A 190 1.13 -6.31 -10.92
N VAL A 191 2.28 -5.92 -11.46
CA VAL A 191 2.34 -5.49 -12.86
C VAL A 191 2.40 -6.72 -13.74
N GLU A 192 1.46 -6.79 -14.66
CA GLU A 192 1.32 -7.90 -15.59
C GLU A 192 1.31 -7.37 -17.01
N TRP A 193 2.26 -7.81 -17.83
CA TRP A 193 2.31 -7.50 -19.25
C TRP A 193 1.69 -8.60 -20.10
N ASP A 194 1.05 -8.18 -21.20
CA ASP A 194 0.72 -9.12 -22.26
C ASP A 194 2.01 -9.57 -22.96
N ILE A 195 2.20 -10.89 -23.01
CA ILE A 195 3.36 -11.55 -23.62
C ILE A 195 2.93 -12.43 -24.80
N GLU A 196 3.86 -12.65 -25.72
CA GLU A 196 3.74 -13.61 -26.83
C GLU A 196 4.87 -14.64 -26.76
N THR A 197 4.58 -15.85 -27.23
CA THR A 197 5.49 -16.99 -27.21
C THR A 197 5.85 -17.44 -28.62
N GLN A 198 7.14 -17.66 -28.89
CA GLN A 198 7.61 -18.25 -30.14
C GLN A 198 8.73 -19.27 -29.85
N GLY A 199 8.41 -20.56 -29.99
CA GLY A 199 9.34 -21.62 -29.63
C GLY A 199 9.58 -21.64 -28.12
N GLU A 200 10.82 -21.43 -27.69
CA GLU A 200 11.18 -21.28 -26.27
C GLU A 200 11.14 -19.83 -25.79
N LYS A 201 11.02 -18.86 -26.70
CA LYS A 201 11.15 -17.45 -26.37
C LYS A 201 9.81 -16.86 -25.92
N ILE A 202 9.85 -16.14 -24.80
CA ILE A 202 8.79 -15.22 -24.34
C ILE A 202 9.20 -13.79 -24.70
N THR A 203 8.27 -13.00 -25.25
CA THR A 203 8.49 -11.58 -25.55
C THR A 203 7.28 -10.75 -25.12
N LYS A 204 7.53 -9.62 -24.46
CA LYS A 204 6.49 -8.62 -24.15
C LYS A 204 5.90 -8.02 -25.42
N ILE A 205 4.58 -7.95 -25.51
CA ILE A 205 3.88 -7.39 -26.67
C ILE A 205 4.04 -5.86 -26.66
N PRO A 206 4.57 -5.23 -27.72
CA PRO A 206 4.80 -3.80 -27.75
C PRO A 206 3.48 -3.00 -27.84
N ASN A 207 3.50 -1.78 -27.30
CA ASN A 207 2.39 -0.82 -27.35
C ASN A 207 1.08 -1.30 -26.69
N ARG A 208 1.18 -2.23 -25.75
CA ARG A 208 0.09 -2.55 -24.81
C ARG A 208 0.41 -1.89 -23.47
N PRO A 209 -0.59 -1.34 -22.76
CA PRO A 209 -0.38 -0.97 -21.36
C PRO A 209 -0.24 -2.24 -20.53
N GLU A 210 0.44 -2.11 -19.40
CA GLU A 210 0.42 -3.09 -18.33
C GLU A 210 -0.95 -3.19 -17.68
N HIS A 211 -1.23 -4.35 -17.10
CA HIS A 211 -2.31 -4.50 -16.14
C HIS A 211 -1.74 -4.26 -14.74
N ASN A 212 -2.44 -3.46 -13.94
CA ASN A 212 -2.12 -3.22 -12.54
C ASN A 212 -3.17 -3.93 -11.69
N TRP A 213 -2.80 -5.08 -11.13
CA TRP A 213 -3.70 -5.86 -10.27
C TRP A 213 -3.30 -5.67 -8.82
N VAL A 214 -4.25 -5.34 -7.96
CA VAL A 214 -3.97 -4.86 -6.60
C VAL A 214 -4.84 -5.55 -5.56
N TRP A 215 -4.36 -5.58 -4.33
CA TRP A 215 -5.17 -6.06 -3.21
C TRP A 215 -6.33 -5.09 -2.90
N SER A 216 -6.03 -3.83 -2.60
CA SER A 216 -7.03 -2.78 -2.33
C SER A 216 -7.18 -1.86 -3.54
N PRO A 217 -8.32 -1.89 -4.27
CA PRO A 217 -8.49 -1.10 -5.49
C PRO A 217 -8.67 0.40 -5.20
N GLN A 218 -8.04 1.22 -6.03
CA GLN A 218 -8.01 2.68 -5.86
C GLN A 218 -9.01 3.39 -6.77
N GLY A 219 -9.43 2.75 -7.86
CA GLY A 219 -10.39 3.25 -8.83
C GLY A 219 -9.79 4.08 -9.97
N VAL A 220 -8.45 4.22 -9.98
CA VAL A 220 -7.62 4.95 -10.95
C VAL A 220 -6.25 4.26 -11.05
N ILE A 221 -5.64 4.28 -12.24
CA ILE A 221 -4.31 3.71 -12.49
C ILE A 221 -3.24 4.65 -11.92
N ASP A 222 -3.03 4.56 -10.60
CA ASP A 222 -2.07 5.36 -9.83
C ASP A 222 -1.83 4.66 -8.48
N MET A 223 -0.73 3.92 -8.32
CA MET A 223 -0.37 3.29 -7.03
C MET A 223 -0.01 4.29 -5.94
N HIS A 224 0.32 5.54 -6.31
CA HIS A 224 0.83 6.56 -5.41
C HIS A 224 -0.27 7.41 -4.78
N GLN A 225 -1.36 6.75 -4.34
CA GLN A 225 -2.45 7.34 -3.53
C GLN A 225 -2.57 6.62 -2.18
N PRO A 226 -1.65 6.86 -1.21
CA PRO A 226 -1.63 6.16 0.08
C PRO A 226 -2.95 6.25 0.86
N GLU A 227 -3.73 7.32 0.66
CA GLU A 227 -5.04 7.50 1.25
C GLU A 227 -6.08 6.46 0.78
N ARG A 228 -5.77 5.66 -0.25
CA ARG A 228 -6.65 4.61 -0.80
C ARG A 228 -6.18 3.18 -0.54
N TRP A 229 -4.96 3.00 -0.05
CA TRP A 229 -4.38 1.71 0.28
C TRP A 229 -5.20 0.94 1.34
N GLY A 230 -4.90 -0.33 1.55
CA GLY A 230 -5.54 -1.10 2.61
C GLY A 230 -4.99 -0.73 4.00
N TYR A 231 -5.60 -1.31 5.02
CA TYR A 231 -5.13 -1.25 6.40
C TYR A 231 -4.60 -2.61 6.83
N ILE A 232 -3.43 -2.62 7.47
CA ILE A 232 -3.00 -3.72 8.34
C ILE A 232 -3.14 -3.30 9.78
N GLN A 233 -3.67 -4.19 10.62
CA GLN A 233 -3.66 -4.05 12.08
C GLN A 233 -2.74 -5.10 12.68
N PHE A 234 -1.72 -4.66 13.42
CA PHE A 234 -0.77 -5.55 14.07
C PHE A 234 -1.36 -6.16 15.33
N CYS A 235 -1.34 -7.48 15.42
CA CYS A 235 -2.05 -8.23 16.46
C CYS A 235 -1.09 -9.16 17.21
N MET A 236 -1.07 -9.06 18.54
CA MET A 236 -0.34 -9.96 19.43
C MET A 236 -1.12 -11.25 19.73
N LYS A 237 -2.44 -11.24 19.56
CA LYS A 237 -3.33 -12.36 19.87
C LYS A 237 -4.09 -12.82 18.64
N GLU A 238 -4.30 -14.13 18.53
CA GLU A 238 -4.99 -14.77 17.40
C GLU A 238 -6.50 -14.51 17.38
N ASP A 239 -7.10 -14.15 18.53
CA ASP A 239 -8.53 -13.81 18.67
C ASP A 239 -8.83 -12.32 18.43
N ALA A 240 -7.86 -11.55 17.95
CA ALA A 240 -8.03 -10.13 17.66
C ALA A 240 -9.09 -9.88 16.57
N THR A 241 -9.84 -8.80 16.74
CA THR A 241 -10.76 -8.28 15.72
C THR A 241 -10.24 -6.97 15.15
N PHE A 242 -10.51 -6.71 13.88
CA PHE A 242 -10.14 -5.44 13.26
C PHE A 242 -10.90 -4.29 13.92
N ARG A 243 -10.16 -3.26 14.34
CA ARG A 243 -10.72 -2.05 14.98
C ARG A 243 -10.91 -0.99 13.91
N PRO A 244 -12.11 -0.45 13.70
CA PRO A 244 -12.28 0.66 12.76
C PRO A 244 -11.41 1.87 13.16
N ASP A 245 -10.73 2.48 12.19
CA ASP A 245 -10.02 3.75 12.38
C ASP A 245 -11.05 4.85 12.67
N ALA A 246 -11.07 5.34 13.92
CA ALA A 246 -11.98 6.39 14.36
C ALA A 246 -11.80 7.70 13.59
N SER A 247 -10.62 7.92 13.00
CA SER A 247 -10.33 9.09 12.19
C SER A 247 -10.81 8.95 10.74
N ALA A 248 -11.21 7.75 10.28
CA ALA A 248 -11.53 7.48 8.88
C ALA A 248 -12.57 8.45 8.27
N PRO A 249 -13.73 8.76 8.92
CA PRO A 249 -14.68 9.73 8.36
C PRO A 249 -14.08 11.14 8.21
N THR A 250 -13.17 11.52 9.10
CA THR A 250 -12.47 12.80 9.04
C THR A 250 -11.43 12.79 7.92
N ARG A 251 -10.63 11.70 7.80
CA ARG A 251 -9.67 11.51 6.71
C ARG A 251 -10.36 11.56 5.35
N ASP A 252 -11.46 10.84 5.18
CA ASP A 252 -12.24 10.82 3.92
C ASP A 252 -12.72 12.22 3.52
N PHE A 253 -13.28 12.98 4.47
CA PHE A 253 -13.72 14.35 4.23
C PHE A 253 -12.56 15.28 3.84
N LEU A 254 -11.43 15.18 4.53
CA LEU A 254 -10.25 15.99 4.24
C LEU A 254 -9.65 15.63 2.88
N MET A 255 -9.57 14.35 2.52
CA MET A 255 -9.10 13.93 1.20
C MET A 255 -10.07 14.31 0.08
N GLN A 256 -11.38 14.25 0.31
CA GLN A 256 -12.38 14.80 -0.61
C GLN A 256 -12.17 16.31 -0.81
N THR A 257 -11.90 17.04 0.27
CA THR A 257 -11.60 18.48 0.24
C THR A 257 -10.33 18.76 -0.57
N TYR A 258 -9.27 17.99 -0.34
CA TYR A 258 -8.02 18.11 -1.08
C TYR A 258 -8.23 17.89 -2.59
N HIS A 259 -8.93 16.83 -3.00
CA HIS A 259 -9.18 16.57 -4.42
C HIS A 259 -10.04 17.67 -5.07
N ALA A 260 -11.07 18.16 -4.37
CA ALA A 260 -11.89 19.25 -4.89
C ALA A 260 -11.09 20.56 -5.00
N GLN A 261 -10.19 20.82 -4.06
CA GLN A 261 -9.29 21.99 -4.11
C GLN A 261 -8.36 21.94 -5.32
N LYS A 262 -7.74 20.79 -5.60
CA LYS A 262 -6.91 20.61 -6.80
C LYS A 262 -7.72 20.95 -8.06
N GLY A 263 -8.88 20.32 -8.22
CA GLY A 263 -9.75 20.58 -9.36
C GLY A 263 -10.29 22.01 -9.43
N PHE A 264 -10.54 22.69 -8.30
CA PHE A 264 -10.96 24.08 -8.27
C PHE A 264 -9.81 25.02 -8.69
N LYS A 265 -8.63 24.84 -8.09
CA LYS A 265 -7.42 25.63 -8.38
C LYS A 265 -7.00 25.50 -9.84
N ASP A 266 -7.08 24.31 -10.43
CA ASP A 266 -6.79 24.09 -11.85
C ASP A 266 -7.72 24.89 -12.78
N ARG A 267 -8.97 25.11 -12.38
CA ARG A 267 -9.96 25.86 -13.16
C ARG A 267 -9.90 27.38 -12.94
N THR A 268 -9.56 27.83 -11.74
CA THR A 268 -9.69 29.25 -11.33
C THR A 268 -8.36 29.95 -11.13
N GLY A 269 -7.26 29.20 -10.98
CA GLY A 269 -5.93 29.71 -10.65
C GLY A 269 -5.73 30.03 -9.16
N ALA A 270 -6.73 29.83 -8.29
CA ALA A 270 -6.65 30.13 -6.86
C ALA A 270 -7.41 29.08 -6.01
N PRO A 271 -7.01 28.82 -4.76
CA PRO A 271 -7.74 27.90 -3.89
C PRO A 271 -9.12 28.46 -3.50
N ALA A 272 -10.09 27.58 -3.32
CA ALA A 272 -11.39 27.93 -2.76
C ALA A 272 -11.24 28.32 -1.28
N THR A 273 -12.08 29.24 -0.82
CA THR A 273 -12.09 29.74 0.57
C THR A 273 -13.25 29.18 1.40
N SER A 274 -14.15 28.40 0.80
CA SER A 274 -15.25 27.73 1.51
C SER A 274 -15.57 26.35 0.93
N PHE A 275 -16.14 25.46 1.76
CA PHE A 275 -16.61 24.15 1.29
C PHE A 275 -17.75 24.26 0.26
N GLU A 276 -18.54 25.34 0.32
CA GLU A 276 -19.60 25.63 -0.67
C GLU A 276 -19.04 25.87 -2.07
N GLN A 277 -17.94 26.61 -2.19
CA GLN A 277 -17.25 26.81 -3.48
C GLN A 277 -16.71 25.51 -4.07
N LEU A 278 -16.35 24.55 -3.21
CA LEU A 278 -15.90 23.21 -3.59
C LEU A 278 -17.07 22.27 -3.93
N GLY A 279 -18.30 22.64 -3.60
CA GLY A 279 -19.48 21.79 -3.78
C GLY A 279 -19.48 20.55 -2.87
N ILE A 280 -18.79 20.61 -1.72
CA ILE A 280 -18.70 19.48 -0.77
C ILE A 280 -19.71 19.67 0.35
N ALA A 281 -20.49 18.63 0.63
CA ALA A 281 -21.33 18.57 1.82
C ALA A 281 -20.48 18.25 3.05
N VAL A 282 -20.61 19.04 4.11
CA VAL A 282 -19.93 18.83 5.38
C VAL A 282 -20.75 17.84 6.22
N PRO A 283 -20.21 16.67 6.61
CA PRO A 283 -20.94 15.70 7.43
C PRO A 283 -21.22 16.23 8.85
N ASP A 284 -22.44 16.00 9.37
CA ASP A 284 -22.86 16.39 10.72
C ASP A 284 -22.02 15.74 11.84
N SER A 285 -21.34 14.62 11.54
CA SER A 285 -20.46 13.92 12.47
C SER A 285 -19.14 14.62 12.72
N LEU A 286 -18.75 15.60 11.90
CA LEU A 286 -17.49 16.33 12.07
C LEU A 286 -17.64 17.51 13.03
N ILE A 287 -16.61 17.73 13.84
CA ILE A 287 -16.56 18.81 14.82
C ILE A 287 -15.71 19.95 14.26
N GLU A 288 -16.30 21.15 14.16
CA GLU A 288 -15.62 22.37 13.72
C GLU A 288 -14.74 22.20 12.46
N PRO A 289 -15.33 21.82 11.31
CA PRO A 289 -14.61 21.80 10.05
C PRO A 289 -14.24 23.22 9.62
N ARG A 290 -13.01 23.41 9.14
CA ARG A 290 -12.44 24.70 8.75
C ARG A 290 -11.71 24.56 7.42
N LEU A 291 -11.78 25.61 6.61
CA LEU A 291 -10.97 25.79 5.41
C LEU A 291 -10.35 27.19 5.47
N THR A 292 -9.02 27.25 5.53
CA THR A 292 -8.24 28.50 5.60
C THR A 292 -7.27 28.58 4.43
N ILE A 293 -6.89 29.82 4.07
CA ILE A 293 -5.83 30.08 3.10
C ILE A 293 -4.62 30.62 3.83
N GLU A 294 -3.48 29.96 3.68
CA GLU A 294 -2.22 30.30 4.31
C GLU A 294 -1.11 30.28 3.25
N ASN A 295 -0.37 31.38 3.15
CA ASN A 295 0.74 31.53 2.19
C ASN A 295 0.38 31.19 0.72
N GLY A 296 -0.87 31.44 0.32
CA GLY A 296 -1.35 31.19 -1.04
C GLY A 296 -1.80 29.74 -1.31
N ASP A 297 -1.85 28.90 -0.29
CA ASP A 297 -2.40 27.54 -0.38
C ASP A 297 -3.49 27.29 0.68
N PHE A 298 -4.23 26.20 0.56
CA PHE A 298 -5.29 25.87 1.51
C PHE A 298 -4.81 24.97 2.66
N ILE A 299 -5.45 25.12 3.81
CA ILE A 299 -5.47 24.11 4.88
C ILE A 299 -6.92 23.81 5.20
N ALA A 300 -7.30 22.54 5.12
CA ALA A 300 -8.58 22.07 5.62
C ALA A 300 -8.35 21.29 6.92
N SER A 301 -9.24 21.46 7.90
CA SER A 301 -9.18 20.70 9.16
C SER A 301 -10.56 20.35 9.64
N ALA A 302 -10.66 19.28 10.42
CA ALA A 302 -11.86 18.90 11.13
C ALA A 302 -11.46 18.10 12.39
N ALA A 303 -12.29 18.15 13.42
CA ALA A 303 -12.08 17.41 14.64
C ALA A 303 -13.07 16.25 14.77
N PHE A 304 -12.68 15.24 15.54
CA PHE A 304 -13.49 14.08 15.89
C PHE A 304 -13.18 13.64 17.32
N ILE A 305 -14.03 12.76 17.87
CA ILE A 305 -13.80 12.15 19.18
C ILE A 305 -13.15 10.78 18.96
N GLU A 306 -11.90 10.66 19.38
CA GLU A 306 -11.19 9.39 19.45
C GLU A 306 -11.70 8.60 20.65
N PRO A 307 -12.19 7.36 20.45
CA PRO A 307 -12.68 6.54 21.55
C PRO A 307 -11.53 6.14 22.48
N PRO A 308 -11.81 5.90 23.77
CA PRO A 308 -10.80 5.40 24.70
C PRO A 308 -10.29 4.02 24.26
N THR A 309 -9.01 3.75 24.52
CA THR A 309 -8.43 2.42 24.31
C THR A 309 -9.03 1.42 25.30
N GLU A 310 -9.34 0.21 24.82
CA GLU A 310 -9.88 -0.86 25.67
C GLU A 310 -8.90 -1.19 26.83
N GLY A 311 -9.41 -1.24 28.06
CA GLY A 311 -8.64 -1.60 29.26
C GLY A 311 -8.15 -0.42 30.12
N GLY A 312 -8.37 0.83 29.71
CA GLY A 312 -8.18 2.01 30.56
C GLY A 312 -9.36 2.26 31.52
N PRO A 313 -9.18 3.03 32.61
CA PRO A 313 -10.32 3.54 33.39
C PRO A 313 -11.27 4.28 32.45
N ALA A 314 -12.58 4.27 32.73
CA ALA A 314 -13.62 4.89 31.90
C ALA A 314 -13.32 6.37 31.59
N SER A 315 -12.52 6.62 30.56
CA SER A 315 -12.12 7.95 30.13
C SER A 315 -13.07 8.37 29.02
N LYS A 316 -13.51 9.63 29.08
CA LYS A 316 -14.19 10.25 27.96
C LYS A 316 -13.26 10.21 26.74
N GLY A 317 -13.82 10.02 25.54
CA GLY A 317 -13.04 10.09 24.31
C GLY A 317 -12.30 11.42 24.19
N VAL A 318 -11.21 11.41 23.44
CA VAL A 318 -10.31 12.56 23.28
C VAL A 318 -10.69 13.31 22.02
N LEU A 319 -10.86 14.63 22.11
CA LEU A 319 -11.02 15.47 20.93
C LEU A 319 -9.68 15.54 20.18
N ARG A 320 -9.66 15.08 18.93
CA ARG A 320 -8.50 15.14 18.05
C ARG A 320 -8.84 16.00 16.83
N ARG A 321 -7.89 16.81 16.36
CA ARG A 321 -8.02 17.58 15.12
C ARG A 321 -7.05 17.05 14.08
N LEU A 322 -7.57 16.76 12.90
CA LEU A 322 -6.79 16.37 11.73
C LEU A 322 -6.83 17.50 10.71
N ASN A 323 -5.71 17.68 10.01
CA ASN A 323 -5.52 18.72 9.02
C ASN A 323 -5.00 18.10 7.73
N VAL A 324 -5.32 18.73 6.59
CA VAL A 324 -4.74 18.42 5.27
C VAL A 324 -4.33 19.73 4.58
N ARG A 325 -3.27 19.68 3.77
CA ARG A 325 -2.77 20.80 2.96
C ARG A 325 -2.70 20.45 1.47
N GLY A 326 -2.27 21.38 0.63
CA GLY A 326 -2.32 21.24 -0.83
C GLY A 326 -1.43 20.19 -1.48
N ASP A 327 -0.54 19.53 -0.73
CA ASP A 327 0.27 18.39 -1.18
C ASP A 327 -0.23 17.04 -0.64
N SER A 328 -1.44 17.00 -0.05
CA SER A 328 -2.09 15.85 0.57
C SER A 328 -1.56 15.39 1.93
N LEU A 329 -0.59 16.08 2.54
CA LEU A 329 -0.10 15.72 3.88
C LEU A 329 -1.22 15.79 4.91
N LEU A 330 -1.41 14.71 5.67
CA LEU A 330 -2.32 14.67 6.81
C LEU A 330 -1.54 14.79 8.13
N TRP A 331 -2.00 15.61 9.08
CA TRP A 331 -1.36 15.67 10.41
C TRP A 331 -2.32 16.07 11.53
N PHE A 332 -2.04 15.58 12.73
CA PHE A 332 -2.78 15.97 13.94
C PHE A 332 -2.23 17.28 14.54
N SER A 333 -3.12 18.13 15.06
CA SER A 333 -2.77 19.39 15.78
C SER A 333 -3.13 19.39 17.25
#